data_AF-A0A7K4GSL6-F1
#
_entry.id   AF-A0A7K4GSL6-F1
#
_cell.length_a   1.000
_cell.length_b   1.000
_cell.length_c   1.000
_cell.angle_alpha   90.00
_cell.angle_beta   90.00
_cell.angle_gamma   90.00
#
_symmetry.space_group_name_H-M   'P 1'
#
loop_
_entity.id
_entity.type
_entity.pdbx_description
1 polymer ?
#
loop_
_entity_poly.entity_id
_entity_poly.type
_entity_poly.pdbx_seq_one_letter_code
_entity_poly.pdbx_strand_id
1 'polypeptide(L)'
;MTNNLDFIATSILGGDLDKMLLKSEDNETEKCQFFEKNEIIYILYGKFPDKKGKWVFEEMAKYFSVLIRNKDVNNLSKLDKYEIEKKFPRSLLSIFKGYEQLQDVWGREDLPYEEDWIRLDYVGLSSMSIGVISILLDDEDLLNVKVPGEFENPAEEVEMKESLLTAKIEAIAANTLGNTGAYPRWIAVRLGFQKYRFLTFKKYRNDYFLSCLSEGNLQKIEKVEAQLEPILYHGIDTPFSGNLRPFNKLKATIKELVNQIPGRKYT
;
A
#
# COMPACT_ATOMS: atom_id res chain seq x y z
N MET A 1 12.82 -1.41 -17.28
CA MET A 1 11.46 -1.85 -16.89
C MET A 1 11.14 -1.17 -15.60
N THR A 2 10.20 -0.23 -15.59
CA THR A 2 9.71 0.37 -14.34
C THR A 2 8.87 -0.69 -13.66
N ASN A 3 9.29 -1.17 -12.49
CA ASN A 3 8.48 -2.11 -11.71
C ASN A 3 7.19 -1.38 -11.32
N ASN A 4 6.01 -1.97 -11.58
CA ASN A 4 4.72 -1.37 -11.21
C ASN A 4 4.65 -1.03 -9.71
N LEU A 5 5.42 -1.74 -8.88
CA LEU A 5 5.53 -1.54 -7.43
C LEU A 5 6.34 -0.29 -7.04
N ASP A 6 7.40 0.05 -7.77
CA ASP A 6 8.10 1.33 -7.55
C ASP A 6 7.24 2.52 -7.97
N PHE A 7 6.46 2.35 -9.04
CA PHE A 7 5.50 3.36 -9.47
C PHE A 7 4.42 3.58 -8.40
N ILE A 8 3.95 2.52 -7.74
CA ILE A 8 3.02 2.61 -6.60
C ILE A 8 3.59 3.47 -5.48
N ALA A 9 4.82 3.20 -5.03
CA ALA A 9 5.43 3.90 -3.91
C ALA A 9 5.72 5.38 -4.23
N THR A 10 6.30 5.64 -5.41
CA THR A 10 6.75 6.99 -5.79
C THR A 10 5.61 7.93 -6.21
N SER A 11 4.49 7.43 -6.75
CA SER A 11 3.52 8.28 -7.45
C SER A 11 2.34 8.81 -6.63
N ILE A 12 1.98 8.17 -5.51
CA ILE A 12 0.86 8.57 -4.63
C ILE A 12 1.28 8.59 -3.17
N LEU A 13 2.00 7.54 -2.75
CA LEU A 13 2.28 7.31 -1.35
C LEU A 13 3.48 8.15 -0.88
N GLY A 14 4.45 8.39 -1.77
CA GLY A 14 5.71 9.05 -1.43
C GLY A 14 6.60 8.14 -0.58
N GLY A 15 7.92 8.18 -0.78
CA GLY A 15 8.85 7.32 -0.04
C GLY A 15 9.01 5.92 -0.61
N ASP A 16 9.56 5.01 0.20
CA ASP A 16 10.03 3.69 -0.24
C ASP A 16 9.00 2.61 0.05
N LEU A 17 8.74 1.70 -0.90
CA LEU A 17 7.89 0.54 -0.65
C LEU A 17 8.50 -0.35 0.45
N ASP A 18 7.76 -0.64 1.52
CA ASP A 18 8.26 -1.47 2.64
C ASP A 18 7.50 -2.78 2.76
N LYS A 19 6.16 -2.72 2.87
CA LYS A 19 5.35 -3.93 3.09
C LYS A 19 3.93 -3.78 2.59
N MET A 20 3.29 -4.91 2.32
CA MET A 20 1.90 -5.03 1.89
C MET A 20 1.28 -6.25 2.57
N LEU A 21 0.00 -6.17 2.91
CA LEU A 21 -0.81 -7.33 3.30
C LEU A 21 -1.79 -7.63 2.18
N LEU A 22 -1.73 -8.85 1.70
CA LEU A 22 -2.65 -9.41 0.72
C LEU A 22 -3.72 -10.21 1.45
N LYS A 23 -4.95 -10.17 0.92
CA LYS A 23 -6.08 -10.95 1.39
C LYS A 23 -6.69 -11.70 0.22
N SER A 24 -6.72 -13.02 0.31
CA SER A 24 -7.37 -13.88 -0.69
C SER A 24 -8.90 -13.83 -0.57
N GLU A 25 -9.61 -14.41 -1.54
CA GLU A 25 -11.07 -14.56 -1.48
C GLU A 25 -11.53 -15.38 -0.27
N ASP A 26 -10.74 -16.38 0.14
CA ASP A 26 -10.99 -17.22 1.31
C ASP A 26 -10.64 -16.54 2.64
N ASN A 27 -10.36 -15.24 2.62
CA ASN A 27 -9.90 -14.43 3.76
C ASN A 27 -8.55 -14.85 4.36
N GLU A 28 -7.75 -15.65 3.64
CA GLU A 28 -6.37 -15.89 4.06
C GLU A 28 -5.52 -14.64 3.84
N THR A 29 -4.66 -14.34 4.81
CA THR A 29 -3.77 -13.19 4.74
C THR A 29 -2.33 -13.61 4.51
N GLU A 30 -1.66 -12.97 3.56
CA GLU A 30 -0.24 -13.13 3.30
C GLU A 30 0.46 -11.78 3.32
N LYS A 31 1.66 -11.75 3.89
CA LYS A 31 2.50 -10.55 3.93
C LYS A 31 3.44 -10.59 2.73
N CYS A 32 3.57 -9.45 2.07
CA CYS A 32 4.62 -9.17 1.13
C CYS A 32 5.52 -8.09 1.73
N GLN A 33 6.83 -8.29 1.71
CA GLN A 33 7.79 -7.26 2.09
C GLN A 33 8.72 -6.96 0.92
N PHE A 34 9.25 -5.74 0.92
CA PHE A 34 10.12 -5.20 -0.11
C PHE A 34 11.39 -4.68 0.54
N PHE A 35 12.51 -4.87 -0.13
CA PHE A 35 13.79 -4.33 0.30
C PHE A 35 14.60 -3.95 -0.93
N GLU A 36 14.94 -2.67 -1.04
CA GLU A 36 15.82 -2.20 -2.10
C GLU A 36 17.24 -2.04 -1.56
N LYS A 37 18.22 -2.61 -2.28
CA LYS A 37 19.64 -2.42 -1.97
C LYS A 37 20.47 -2.56 -3.25
N ASN A 38 21.32 -1.56 -3.52
CA ASN A 38 22.20 -1.52 -4.68
C ASN A 38 21.44 -1.70 -6.02
N GLU A 39 20.36 -0.92 -6.22
CA GLU A 39 19.50 -0.95 -7.43
C GLU A 39 18.80 -2.29 -7.68
N ILE A 40 18.67 -3.12 -6.64
CA ILE A 40 17.97 -4.41 -6.70
C ILE A 40 16.85 -4.42 -5.68
N ILE A 41 15.67 -4.77 -6.15
CA ILE A 41 14.49 -4.97 -5.31
C ILE A 41 14.39 -6.46 -4.97
N TYR A 42 14.50 -6.75 -3.68
CA TYR A 42 14.23 -8.06 -3.10
C TYR A 42 12.79 -8.09 -2.61
N ILE A 43 12.10 -9.20 -2.87
CA ILE A 43 10.69 -9.36 -2.50
C ILE A 43 10.52 -10.70 -1.78
N LEU A 44 9.79 -10.70 -0.67
CA LEU A 44 9.48 -11.90 0.10
C LEU A 44 7.96 -11.97 0.33
N TYR A 45 7.36 -13.10 -0.04
CA TYR A 45 5.93 -13.39 0.13
C TYR A 45 5.72 -14.54 1.12
N GLY A 46 4.69 -14.43 1.95
CA GLY A 46 4.25 -15.51 2.84
C GLY A 46 3.82 -15.02 4.23
N LYS A 47 3.80 -15.95 5.20
CA LYS A 47 3.39 -15.69 6.59
C LYS A 47 4.63 -15.68 7.50
N PHE A 48 5.14 -14.50 7.82
CA PHE A 48 6.34 -14.34 8.65
C PHE A 48 6.33 -13.05 9.50
N PRO A 49 7.02 -13.03 10.66
CA PRO A 49 7.22 -11.82 11.47
C PRO A 49 8.09 -10.78 10.76
N ASP A 50 7.85 -9.49 11.00
CA ASP A 50 8.54 -8.41 10.27
C ASP A 50 10.07 -8.44 10.42
N LYS A 51 10.55 -8.69 11.64
CA LYS A 51 12.00 -8.79 11.94
C LYS A 51 12.66 -9.92 11.16
N LYS A 52 11.93 -11.02 10.95
CA LYS A 52 12.46 -12.18 10.24
C LYS A 52 12.59 -11.96 8.74
N GLY A 53 11.61 -11.29 8.12
CA GLY A 53 11.72 -10.91 6.72
C GLY A 53 12.92 -10.00 6.44
N LYS A 54 13.17 -9.01 7.31
CA LYS A 54 14.34 -8.11 7.19
C LYS A 54 15.68 -8.85 7.22
N TRP A 55 15.83 -9.84 8.11
CA TRP A 55 17.05 -10.64 8.13
C TRP A 55 17.22 -11.49 6.87
N VAL A 56 16.13 -12.10 6.37
CA VAL A 56 16.17 -12.85 5.10
C VAL A 56 16.63 -11.96 3.97
N PHE A 57 16.16 -10.70 3.90
CA PHE A 57 16.62 -9.75 2.90
C PHE A 57 18.08 -9.39 3.01
N GLU A 58 18.59 -9.16 4.21
CA GLU A 58 20.01 -8.86 4.40
C GLU A 58 20.90 -10.01 3.94
N GLU A 59 20.52 -11.25 4.27
CA GLU A 59 21.24 -12.43 3.78
C GLU A 59 21.09 -12.59 2.26
N MET A 60 19.88 -12.43 1.70
CA MET A 60 19.66 -12.46 0.26
C MET A 60 20.55 -11.44 -0.46
N ALA A 61 20.58 -10.19 0.02
CA ALA A 61 21.38 -9.14 -0.57
C ALA A 61 22.87 -9.42 -0.46
N LYS A 62 23.35 -9.93 0.68
CA LYS A 62 24.73 -10.35 0.88
C LYS A 62 25.15 -11.42 -0.12
N TYR A 63 24.38 -12.51 -0.25
CA TYR A 63 24.71 -13.57 -1.20
C TYR A 63 24.60 -13.11 -2.65
N PHE A 64 23.55 -12.35 -2.98
CA PHE A 64 23.33 -11.87 -4.34
C PHE A 64 24.44 -10.89 -4.77
N SER A 65 24.89 -10.01 -3.87
CA SER A 65 25.97 -9.05 -4.14
C SER A 65 27.28 -9.73 -4.60
N VAL A 66 27.55 -10.95 -4.13
CA VAL A 66 28.71 -11.74 -4.56
C VAL A 66 28.54 -12.23 -6.00
N LEU A 67 27.32 -12.62 -6.41
CA LEU A 67 27.03 -13.12 -7.76
C LEU A 67 27.10 -12.03 -8.83
N ILE A 68 26.76 -10.79 -8.46
CA ILE A 68 26.73 -9.62 -9.36
C ILE A 68 27.97 -8.74 -9.24
N ARG A 69 28.97 -9.15 -8.47
CA ARG A 69 30.15 -8.32 -8.19
C ARG A 69 30.80 -7.84 -9.50
N ASN A 70 31.00 -6.53 -9.60
CA ASN A 70 31.55 -5.84 -10.79
C ASN A 70 30.72 -6.02 -12.07
N LYS A 71 29.42 -6.33 -11.96
CA LYS A 71 28.49 -6.40 -13.08
C LYS A 71 27.54 -5.22 -13.05
N ASP A 72 27.13 -4.77 -14.23
CA ASP A 72 26.01 -3.85 -14.38
C ASP A 72 24.70 -4.63 -14.28
N VAL A 73 23.98 -4.45 -13.17
CA VAL A 73 22.72 -5.15 -12.86
C VAL A 73 21.61 -4.81 -13.86
N ASN A 74 21.66 -3.62 -14.45
CA ASN A 74 20.69 -3.17 -15.44
C ASN A 74 21.00 -3.75 -16.84
N ASN A 75 22.20 -4.31 -17.04
CA ASN A 75 22.66 -4.80 -18.34
C ASN A 75 23.36 -6.17 -18.27
N LEU A 76 22.81 -7.09 -17.47
CA LEU A 76 23.33 -8.45 -17.35
C LEU A 76 23.22 -9.23 -18.67
N SER A 77 24.30 -9.91 -19.06
CA SER A 77 24.31 -10.79 -20.23
C SER A 77 23.43 -12.04 -20.01
N LYS A 78 23.09 -12.75 -21.09
CA LYS A 78 22.36 -14.04 -20.98
C LYS A 78 23.09 -15.06 -20.11
N LEU A 79 24.42 -15.10 -20.19
CA LEU A 79 25.25 -15.99 -19.37
C LEU A 79 25.23 -15.59 -17.90
N ASP A 80 25.27 -14.29 -17.60
CA ASP A 80 25.16 -13.80 -16.22
C ASP A 80 23.84 -14.18 -15.57
N LYS A 81 22.73 -14.00 -16.30
CA LYS A 81 21.39 -14.37 -15.84
C LYS A 81 21.29 -15.87 -15.57
N TYR A 82 21.78 -16.69 -16.49
CA TYR A 82 21.83 -18.15 -16.33
C TYR A 82 22.64 -18.58 -15.09
N GLU A 83 23.81 -17.97 -14.87
CA GLU A 83 24.64 -18.26 -13.71
C GLU A 83 23.96 -17.87 -12.39
N ILE A 84 23.26 -16.74 -12.36
CA ILE A 84 22.48 -16.29 -11.20
C ILE A 84 21.34 -17.27 -10.92
N GLU A 85 20.53 -17.60 -11.92
CA GLU A 85 19.41 -18.55 -11.82
C GLU A 85 19.86 -19.92 -11.31
N LYS A 86 21.05 -20.37 -11.71
CA LYS A 86 21.60 -21.65 -11.28
C LYS A 86 22.16 -21.63 -9.86
N LYS A 87 22.80 -20.53 -9.45
CA LYS A 87 23.54 -20.44 -8.18
C LYS A 87 22.70 -19.93 -7.01
N PHE A 88 21.88 -18.92 -7.24
CA PHE A 88 21.14 -18.23 -6.18
C PHE A 88 20.14 -19.13 -5.43
N PRO A 89 19.42 -20.08 -6.06
CA PRO A 89 18.52 -20.99 -5.34
C PRO A 89 19.22 -21.82 -4.24
N ARG A 90 20.49 -22.18 -4.42
CA ARG A 90 21.27 -22.89 -3.40
C ARG A 90 21.53 -21.99 -2.18
N SER A 91 21.81 -20.71 -2.41
CA SER A 91 21.93 -19.73 -1.34
C SER A 91 20.59 -19.56 -0.60
N LEU A 92 19.47 -19.45 -1.31
CA LEU A 92 18.13 -19.34 -0.71
C LEU A 92 17.82 -20.52 0.24
N LEU A 93 18.13 -21.75 -0.17
CA LEU A 93 17.97 -22.93 0.71
C LEU A 93 18.78 -22.81 2.00
N SER A 94 20.00 -22.28 1.94
CA SER A 94 20.83 -22.05 3.13
C SER A 94 20.23 -20.96 4.02
N ILE A 95 19.72 -19.88 3.44
CA ILE A 95 19.08 -18.77 4.17
C ILE A 95 17.84 -19.28 4.90
N PHE A 96 16.99 -20.05 4.23
CA PHE A 96 15.76 -20.58 4.85
C PHE A 96 16.04 -21.60 5.96
N LYS A 97 17.07 -22.44 5.82
CA LYS A 97 17.52 -23.30 6.93
C LYS A 97 17.99 -22.49 8.14
N GLY A 98 18.70 -21.39 7.92
CA GLY A 98 19.08 -20.47 9.00
C GLY A 98 17.86 -19.79 9.63
N TYR A 99 16.89 -19.36 8.81
CA TYR A 99 15.63 -18.78 9.27
C TYR A 99 14.84 -19.73 10.19
N GLU A 100 14.79 -21.02 9.87
CA GLU A 100 14.13 -22.03 10.72
C GLU A 100 14.79 -22.17 12.09
N GLN A 101 16.12 -22.04 12.17
CA GLN A 101 16.87 -22.09 13.43
C GLN A 101 16.70 -20.81 14.27
N LEU A 102 16.40 -19.68 13.64
CA LEU A 102 16.15 -18.40 14.31
C LEU A 102 14.73 -18.28 14.90
N GLN A 103 13.89 -19.32 14.77
CA GLN A 103 12.54 -19.30 15.32
C GLN A 103 12.53 -19.09 16.84
N ASP A 104 13.54 -19.58 17.54
CA ASP A 104 13.64 -19.58 19.01
C ASP A 104 14.19 -18.27 19.60
N VAL A 105 14.82 -17.41 18.79
CA VAL A 105 15.56 -16.23 19.27
C VAL A 105 14.74 -14.94 19.16
N TRP A 106 13.81 -14.85 18.20
CA TRP A 106 13.04 -13.63 17.96
C TRP A 106 11.59 -13.77 18.37
N GLY A 107 11.13 -12.79 19.15
CA GLY A 107 9.72 -12.62 19.49
C GLY A 107 8.84 -12.53 18.24
N ARG A 108 7.61 -13.02 18.36
CA ARG A 108 6.61 -13.03 17.28
C ARG A 108 5.98 -11.67 17.01
N GLU A 109 6.18 -10.72 17.92
CA GLU A 109 5.58 -9.39 17.84
C GLU A 109 6.27 -8.54 16.78
N ASP A 110 5.44 -7.91 15.95
CA ASP A 110 5.86 -6.88 15.01
C ASP A 110 6.39 -5.66 15.79
N LEU A 111 7.24 -4.86 15.16
CA LEU A 111 7.73 -3.62 15.78
C LEU A 111 6.56 -2.65 15.94
N PRO A 112 6.39 -2.02 17.12
CA PRO A 112 5.36 -1.00 17.29
C PRO A 112 5.65 0.21 16.40
N TYR A 113 4.58 0.89 15.98
CA TYR A 113 4.68 2.20 15.34
C TYR A 113 5.08 3.26 16.38
N GLU A 114 5.81 4.28 15.95
CA GLU A 114 6.21 5.40 16.82
C GLU A 114 5.00 6.28 17.16
N GLU A 115 4.12 6.48 16.17
CA GLU A 115 2.91 7.27 16.32
C GLU A 115 1.81 6.48 17.06
N ASP A 116 1.04 7.18 17.90
CA ASP A 116 -0.19 6.64 18.49
C ASP A 116 -1.46 7.14 17.77
N TRP A 117 -1.29 7.75 16.60
CA TRP A 117 -2.36 8.30 15.79
C TRP A 117 -2.29 7.80 14.35
N ILE A 118 -3.42 7.84 13.65
CA ILE A 118 -3.48 7.75 12.19
C ILE A 118 -4.17 9.00 11.64
N ARG A 119 -3.56 9.68 10.67
CA ARG A 119 -4.13 10.83 9.98
C ARG A 119 -4.71 10.38 8.64
N LEU A 120 -5.89 10.85 8.30
CA LEU A 120 -6.56 10.53 7.06
C LEU A 120 -6.37 11.65 6.03
N ASP A 121 -5.69 11.35 4.93
CA ASP A 121 -5.32 12.31 3.87
C ASP A 121 -6.21 12.18 2.63
N TYR A 122 -6.82 11.01 2.41
CA TYR A 122 -7.82 10.80 1.36
C TYR A 122 -8.77 9.66 1.70
N VAL A 123 -10.03 9.79 1.28
CA VAL A 123 -11.07 8.77 1.35
C VAL A 123 -11.69 8.56 -0.02
N GLY A 124 -11.67 7.33 -0.51
CA GLY A 124 -12.30 6.91 -1.75
C GLY A 124 -13.29 5.78 -1.52
N LEU A 125 -14.41 5.80 -2.22
CA LEU A 125 -15.31 4.65 -2.35
C LEU A 125 -15.47 4.37 -3.84
N SER A 126 -15.23 3.13 -4.24
CA SER A 126 -15.44 2.69 -5.61
C SER A 126 -16.40 1.50 -5.67
N SER A 127 -17.02 1.29 -6.83
CA SER A 127 -17.77 0.08 -7.15
C SER A 127 -17.52 -0.28 -8.59
N MET A 128 -17.19 -1.55 -8.86
CA MET A 128 -16.87 -2.04 -10.22
C MET A 128 -15.83 -1.17 -10.95
N SER A 129 -14.76 -0.76 -10.25
CA SER A 129 -13.71 0.15 -10.75
C SER A 129 -14.16 1.58 -11.10
N ILE A 130 -15.36 1.98 -10.65
CA ILE A 130 -15.87 3.36 -10.78
C ILE A 130 -15.80 4.04 -9.42
N GLY A 131 -15.07 5.15 -9.33
CA GLY A 131 -15.07 6.01 -8.14
C GLY A 131 -16.43 6.67 -7.94
N VAL A 132 -17.10 6.37 -6.83
CA VAL A 132 -18.40 6.98 -6.46
C VAL A 132 -18.26 8.04 -5.37
N ILE A 133 -17.22 7.95 -4.54
CA ILE A 133 -16.80 9.00 -3.61
C ILE A 133 -15.29 9.15 -3.73
N SER A 134 -14.83 10.39 -3.82
CA SER A 134 -13.41 10.75 -3.73
C SER A 134 -13.34 12.02 -2.91
N ILE A 135 -12.60 12.01 -1.81
CA ILE A 135 -12.46 13.15 -0.89
C ILE A 135 -10.98 13.32 -0.58
N LEU A 136 -10.41 14.41 -1.06
CA LEU A 136 -9.07 14.85 -0.66
C LEU A 136 -9.17 15.60 0.68
N LEU A 137 -8.36 15.16 1.64
CA LEU A 137 -8.27 15.66 3.01
C LEU A 137 -6.83 16.08 3.32
N ASP A 138 -6.10 16.54 2.32
CA ASP A 138 -4.72 16.97 2.43
C ASP A 138 -4.65 18.49 2.34
N ASP A 139 -4.93 19.17 3.46
CA ASP A 139 -4.93 20.63 3.51
C ASP A 139 -3.50 21.22 3.51
N GLU A 140 -2.50 20.38 3.81
CA GLU A 140 -1.09 20.75 3.93
C GLU A 140 -0.25 20.36 2.69
N ASP A 141 -0.88 19.86 1.62
CA ASP A 141 -0.27 19.39 0.37
C ASP A 141 0.87 18.35 0.58
N LEU A 142 0.72 17.50 1.60
CA LEU A 142 1.68 16.47 2.00
C LEU A 142 1.74 15.27 1.05
N LEU A 143 0.71 15.10 0.22
CA LEU A 143 0.64 14.07 -0.81
C LEU A 143 1.34 14.51 -2.10
N ASN A 144 1.62 15.82 -2.28
CA ASN A 144 2.31 16.39 -3.45
C ASN A 144 1.74 15.86 -4.79
N VAL A 145 0.40 15.81 -4.89
CA VAL A 145 -0.29 15.27 -6.07
C VAL A 145 -0.26 16.29 -7.18
N LYS A 146 0.58 16.06 -8.18
CA LYS A 146 0.66 16.92 -9.37
C LYS A 146 -0.40 16.53 -10.39
N VAL A 147 -1.24 17.50 -10.76
CA VAL A 147 -2.22 17.38 -11.84
C VAL A 147 -1.75 18.19 -13.06
N PRO A 148 -1.98 17.70 -14.29
CA PRO A 148 -1.64 18.44 -15.49
C PRO A 148 -2.62 19.60 -15.72
N GLY A 149 -2.11 20.74 -16.18
CA GLY A 149 -2.91 21.92 -16.53
C GLY A 149 -2.74 23.09 -15.56
N GLU A 150 -3.28 24.24 -15.96
CA GLU A 150 -3.44 25.41 -15.10
C GLU A 150 -4.93 25.54 -14.79
N PHE A 151 -5.27 25.72 -13.50
CA PHE A 151 -6.66 25.79 -13.04
C PHE A 151 -6.92 27.20 -12.52
N GLU A 152 -7.93 27.87 -13.07
CA GLU A 152 -8.35 29.18 -12.58
C GLU A 152 -9.14 29.05 -11.26
N ASN A 153 -9.82 27.91 -11.07
CA ASN A 153 -10.63 27.61 -9.91
C ASN A 153 -9.97 26.53 -9.04
N PRO A 154 -9.60 26.82 -7.78
CA PRO A 154 -9.01 25.83 -6.87
C PRO A 154 -9.90 24.59 -6.64
N ALA A 155 -11.22 24.72 -6.73
CA ALA A 155 -12.12 23.57 -6.58
C ALA A 155 -11.96 22.56 -7.73
N GLU A 156 -11.72 23.03 -8.96
CA GLU A 156 -11.49 22.17 -10.12
C GLU A 156 -10.16 21.43 -10.00
N GLU A 157 -9.13 22.10 -9.47
CA GLU A 157 -7.85 21.45 -9.17
C GLU A 157 -8.01 20.31 -8.16
N VAL A 158 -8.79 20.54 -7.09
CA VAL A 158 -9.07 19.52 -6.07
C VAL A 158 -9.85 18.34 -6.68
N GLU A 159 -10.88 18.59 -7.48
CA GLU A 159 -11.64 17.53 -8.16
C GLU A 159 -10.74 16.70 -9.11
N MET A 160 -9.80 17.35 -9.80
CA MET A 160 -8.83 16.68 -10.65
C MET A 160 -7.86 15.83 -9.82
N LYS A 161 -7.36 16.34 -8.69
CA LYS A 161 -6.49 15.58 -7.77
C LYS A 161 -7.22 14.37 -7.21
N GLU A 162 -8.47 14.54 -6.78
CA GLU A 162 -9.34 13.47 -6.29
C GLU A 162 -9.52 12.37 -7.35
N SER A 163 -9.86 12.77 -8.59
CA SER A 163 -10.05 11.84 -9.71
C SER A 163 -8.76 11.08 -10.06
N LEU A 164 -7.62 11.77 -10.11
CA LEU A 164 -6.32 11.17 -10.38
C LEU A 164 -5.93 10.17 -9.29
N LEU A 165 -6.13 10.53 -8.02
CA LEU A 165 -5.86 9.63 -6.89
C LEU A 165 -6.72 8.37 -6.98
N THR A 166 -8.03 8.51 -7.21
CA THR A 166 -8.92 7.35 -7.36
C THR A 166 -8.45 6.45 -8.49
N ALA A 167 -8.19 6.99 -9.68
CA ALA A 167 -7.78 6.21 -10.84
C ALA A 167 -6.48 5.44 -10.58
N LYS A 168 -5.50 6.10 -9.95
CA LYS A 168 -4.25 5.45 -9.59
C LYS A 168 -4.49 4.35 -8.54
N ILE A 169 -5.21 4.62 -7.46
CA ILE A 169 -5.52 3.63 -6.40
C ILE A 169 -6.20 2.37 -6.97
N GLU A 170 -7.18 2.55 -7.85
CA GLU A 170 -7.86 1.44 -8.53
C GLU A 170 -6.89 0.64 -9.42
N ALA A 171 -6.03 1.34 -10.18
CA ALA A 171 -5.02 0.68 -11.00
C ALA A 171 -4.03 -0.14 -10.15
N ILE A 172 -3.66 0.34 -8.96
CA ILE A 172 -2.83 -0.39 -8.00
C ILE A 172 -3.54 -1.67 -7.56
N ALA A 173 -4.78 -1.56 -7.09
CA ALA A 173 -5.55 -2.70 -6.61
C ALA A 173 -5.76 -3.76 -7.71
N ALA A 174 -6.12 -3.33 -8.93
CA ALA A 174 -6.30 -4.21 -10.08
C ALA A 174 -4.99 -4.91 -10.49
N ASN A 175 -3.87 -4.18 -10.52
CA ASN A 175 -2.57 -4.77 -10.83
C ASN A 175 -2.11 -5.76 -9.76
N THR A 176 -2.33 -5.46 -8.48
CA THR A 176 -2.03 -6.41 -7.38
C THR A 176 -2.86 -7.67 -7.52
N LEU A 177 -4.17 -7.55 -7.76
CA LEU A 177 -5.06 -8.69 -7.96
C LEU A 177 -4.65 -9.52 -9.18
N GLY A 178 -4.38 -8.87 -10.32
CA GLY A 178 -3.98 -9.55 -11.55
C GLY A 178 -2.65 -10.30 -11.45
N ASN A 179 -1.70 -9.80 -10.66
CA ASN A 179 -0.37 -10.43 -10.51
C ASN A 179 -0.30 -11.46 -9.37
N THR A 180 -1.11 -11.32 -8.32
CA THR A 180 -1.01 -12.16 -7.11
C THR A 180 -2.21 -13.08 -6.90
N GLY A 181 -3.33 -12.84 -7.59
CA GLY A 181 -4.61 -13.50 -7.32
C GLY A 181 -5.25 -13.08 -5.99
N ALA A 182 -4.66 -12.13 -5.27
CA ALA A 182 -5.15 -11.63 -4.00
C ALA A 182 -5.31 -10.10 -4.02
N TYR A 183 -6.24 -9.60 -3.23
CA TYR A 183 -6.50 -8.17 -3.14
C TYR A 183 -5.64 -7.53 -2.03
N PRO A 184 -5.06 -6.33 -2.22
CA PRO A 184 -4.32 -5.67 -1.15
C PRO A 184 -5.28 -5.24 -0.04
N ARG A 185 -5.03 -5.69 1.20
CA ARG A 185 -5.70 -5.13 2.39
C ARG A 185 -5.07 -3.79 2.78
N TRP A 186 -3.74 -3.71 2.71
CA TRP A 186 -3.01 -2.45 2.85
C TRP A 186 -1.65 -2.54 2.18
N ILE A 187 -1.13 -1.39 1.75
CA ILE A 187 0.21 -1.16 1.22
C ILE A 187 0.84 -0.08 2.06
N ALA A 188 2.06 -0.29 2.55
CA ALA A 188 2.81 0.60 3.39
C ALA A 188 4.08 1.07 2.67
N VAL A 189 4.29 2.39 2.70
CA VAL A 189 5.56 3.02 2.32
C VAL A 189 6.20 3.66 3.53
N ARG A 190 7.52 3.65 3.54
CA ARG A 190 8.33 4.30 4.55
C ARG A 190 8.69 5.71 4.09
N LEU A 191 8.26 6.71 4.86
CA LEU A 191 8.60 8.12 4.65
C LEU A 191 9.92 8.51 5.33
N GLY A 192 10.31 7.79 6.38
CA GLY A 192 11.50 8.03 7.17
C GLY A 192 11.71 6.96 8.24
N PHE A 193 12.60 7.20 9.20
CA PHE A 193 12.77 6.26 10.32
C PHE A 193 11.46 6.14 11.11
N GLN A 194 10.88 4.94 11.13
CA GLN A 194 9.60 4.61 11.77
C GLN A 194 8.35 5.41 11.35
N LYS A 195 8.46 6.24 10.30
CA LYS A 195 7.33 7.02 9.76
C LYS A 195 6.78 6.38 8.50
N TYR A 196 5.46 6.22 8.46
CA TYR A 196 4.78 5.43 7.44
C TYR A 196 3.55 6.12 6.85
N ARG A 197 3.32 5.87 5.57
CA ARG A 197 2.05 6.13 4.89
C ARG A 197 1.47 4.83 4.36
N PHE A 198 0.16 4.74 4.36
CA PHE A 198 -0.59 3.55 4.00
C PHE A 198 -1.67 3.88 2.99
N LEU A 199 -1.78 3.02 1.98
CA LEU A 199 -3.00 2.87 1.20
C LEU A 199 -3.71 1.62 1.72
N THR A 200 -4.88 1.79 2.32
CA THR A 200 -5.67 0.70 2.88
C THR A 200 -6.91 0.47 2.06
N PHE A 201 -7.33 -0.78 1.93
CA PHE A 201 -8.52 -1.13 1.19
C PHE A 201 -9.44 -2.02 2.00
N LYS A 202 -10.75 -1.84 1.85
CA LYS A 202 -11.77 -2.67 2.50
C LYS A 202 -12.89 -2.96 1.52
N LYS A 203 -13.08 -4.24 1.22
CA LYS A 203 -14.21 -4.73 0.43
C LYS A 203 -15.46 -4.77 1.30
N TYR A 204 -16.55 -4.22 0.79
CA TYR A 204 -17.89 -4.30 1.34
C TYR A 204 -18.79 -5.17 0.46
N ARG A 205 -20.04 -5.34 0.89
CA ARG A 205 -21.09 -5.96 0.07
C ARG A 205 -21.30 -5.20 -1.24
N ASN A 206 -21.99 -5.84 -2.19
CA ASN A 206 -22.38 -5.23 -3.47
C ASN A 206 -21.19 -4.66 -4.29
N ASP A 207 -20.01 -5.27 -4.13
CA ASP A 207 -18.77 -4.91 -4.82
C ASP A 207 -18.34 -3.44 -4.62
N TYR A 208 -18.62 -2.88 -3.44
CA TYR A 208 -18.03 -1.61 -3.03
C TYR A 208 -16.67 -1.83 -2.36
N PHE A 209 -15.74 -0.90 -2.61
CA PHE A 209 -14.41 -0.89 -2.03
C PHE A 209 -14.11 0.48 -1.45
N LEU A 210 -13.85 0.52 -0.16
CA LEU A 210 -13.30 1.72 0.50
C LEU A 210 -11.79 1.70 0.36
N SER A 211 -11.23 2.82 -0.04
CA SER A 211 -9.80 3.08 -0.06
C SER A 211 -9.49 4.30 0.80
N CYS A 212 -8.46 4.21 1.63
CA CYS A 212 -8.00 5.33 2.43
C CYS A 212 -6.49 5.52 2.25
N LEU A 213 -6.08 6.78 2.10
CA LEU A 213 -4.69 7.18 2.19
C LEU A 213 -4.47 7.81 3.56
N SER A 214 -3.49 7.29 4.31
CA SER A 214 -3.31 7.66 5.70
C SER A 214 -1.87 7.60 6.17
N GLU A 215 -1.51 8.41 7.16
CA GLU A 215 -0.15 8.48 7.73
C GLU A 215 -0.17 8.13 9.23
N GLY A 216 0.89 7.52 9.75
CA GLY A 216 1.08 7.24 11.18
C GLY A 216 0.98 5.76 11.54
N ASN A 217 0.01 5.39 12.37
CA ASN A 217 -0.12 4.04 12.92
C ASN A 217 -1.27 3.24 12.31
N LEU A 218 -0.91 2.29 11.45
CA LEU A 218 -1.87 1.41 10.77
C LEU A 218 -2.80 0.64 11.73
N GLN A 219 -2.38 0.35 12.96
CA GLN A 219 -3.24 -0.36 13.94
C GLN A 219 -4.50 0.43 14.30
N LYS A 220 -4.54 1.73 14.02
CA LYS A 220 -5.68 2.60 14.26
C LYS A 220 -6.66 2.66 13.08
N ILE A 221 -6.36 2.03 11.93
CA ILE A 221 -7.23 2.10 10.74
C ILE A 221 -8.64 1.57 11.00
N GLU A 222 -8.79 0.55 11.85
CA GLU A 222 -10.10 0.01 12.21
C GLU A 222 -10.98 1.03 12.92
N LYS A 223 -10.38 2.00 13.65
CA LYS A 223 -11.12 3.11 14.26
C LYS A 223 -11.68 4.07 13.21
N VAL A 224 -10.91 4.33 12.15
CA VAL A 224 -11.35 5.14 11.00
C VAL A 224 -12.52 4.42 10.31
N GLU A 225 -12.34 3.14 9.99
CA GLU A 225 -13.37 2.32 9.35
C GLU A 225 -14.66 2.25 10.18
N ALA A 226 -14.55 2.05 11.50
CA ALA A 226 -15.71 1.99 12.39
C ALA A 226 -16.54 3.29 12.44
N GLN A 227 -15.93 4.45 12.20
CA GLN A 227 -16.65 5.72 12.12
C GLN A 227 -17.25 5.99 10.73
N LEU A 228 -16.57 5.55 9.66
CA LEU A 228 -17.06 5.73 8.30
C LEU A 228 -18.18 4.75 7.94
N GLU A 229 -18.11 3.50 8.41
CA GLU A 229 -19.04 2.43 8.06
C GLU A 229 -20.52 2.74 8.24
N PRO A 230 -20.97 3.26 9.40
CA PRO A 230 -22.37 3.59 9.60
C PRO A 230 -22.91 4.58 8.56
N ILE A 231 -22.06 5.54 8.13
CA ILE A 231 -22.42 6.53 7.11
C ILE A 231 -22.47 5.85 5.74
N LEU A 232 -21.45 5.05 5.41
CA LEU A 232 -21.35 4.38 4.11
C LEU A 232 -22.51 3.43 3.84
N TYR A 233 -23.00 2.70 4.86
CA TYR A 233 -24.14 1.78 4.69
C TYR A 233 -25.39 2.46 4.10
N HIS A 234 -25.62 3.74 4.37
CA HIS A 234 -26.73 4.44 3.71
C HIS A 234 -26.64 4.52 2.17
N GLY A 235 -25.46 4.29 1.58
CA GLY A 235 -25.24 4.28 0.13
C GLY A 235 -24.89 2.93 -0.49
N ILE A 236 -24.38 1.98 0.29
CA ILE A 236 -23.82 0.71 -0.25
C ILE A 236 -24.72 -0.51 -0.06
N ASP A 237 -25.95 -0.31 0.39
CA ASP A 237 -26.92 -1.38 0.66
C ASP A 237 -27.44 -2.06 -0.61
N THR A 238 -27.35 -1.37 -1.74
CA THR A 238 -27.72 -1.87 -3.07
C THR A 238 -26.55 -1.77 -4.04
N PRO A 239 -26.46 -2.67 -5.05
CA PRO A 239 -25.49 -2.55 -6.13
C PRO A 239 -25.52 -1.16 -6.79
N PHE A 240 -24.34 -0.69 -7.20
CA PHE A 240 -24.23 0.60 -7.88
C PHE A 240 -24.99 0.56 -9.21
N SER A 241 -25.89 1.52 -9.41
CA SER A 241 -26.76 1.59 -10.59
C SER A 241 -26.35 2.69 -11.59
N GLY A 242 -25.19 3.31 -11.40
CA GLY A 242 -24.73 4.45 -12.21
C GLY A 242 -25.21 5.82 -11.71
N ASN A 243 -26.03 5.88 -10.65
CA ASN A 243 -26.50 7.15 -10.08
C ASN A 243 -25.59 7.64 -8.95
N LEU A 244 -24.87 8.74 -9.18
CA LEU A 244 -23.98 9.36 -8.20
C LEU A 244 -24.68 10.24 -7.15
N ARG A 245 -25.94 10.65 -7.38
CA ARG A 245 -26.63 11.61 -6.49
C ARG A 245 -26.69 11.18 -5.01
N PRO A 246 -26.95 9.90 -4.67
CA PRO A 246 -26.94 9.45 -3.27
C PRO A 246 -25.57 9.63 -2.61
N PHE A 247 -24.49 9.50 -3.38
CA PHE A 247 -23.11 9.59 -2.90
C PHE A 247 -22.66 11.03 -2.67
N ASN A 248 -23.24 12.02 -3.35
CA ASN A 248 -22.95 13.44 -3.10
C ASN A 248 -23.28 13.85 -1.66
N LYS A 249 -24.42 13.38 -1.12
CA LYS A 249 -24.80 13.65 0.27
C LYS A 249 -23.84 12.95 1.25
N LEU A 250 -23.48 11.70 0.96
CA LEU A 250 -22.52 10.95 1.76
C LEU A 250 -21.14 11.60 1.77
N LYS A 251 -20.68 12.09 0.61
CA LYS A 251 -19.42 12.83 0.46
C LYS A 251 -19.37 14.01 1.44
N ALA A 252 -20.44 14.81 1.49
CA ALA A 252 -20.55 15.95 2.40
C ALA A 252 -20.53 15.52 3.88
N THR A 253 -21.32 14.49 4.25
CA THR A 253 -21.36 13.97 5.63
C THR A 253 -20.00 13.42 6.08
N ILE A 254 -19.30 12.68 5.23
CA ILE A 254 -17.96 12.15 5.53
C ILE A 254 -16.98 13.31 5.74
N LYS A 255 -16.99 14.30 4.84
CA LYS A 255 -16.09 15.46 4.96
C LYS A 255 -16.33 16.25 6.25
N GLU A 256 -17.59 16.45 6.63
CA GLU A 256 -17.95 17.10 7.89
C GLU A 256 -17.46 16.30 9.11
N LEU A 257 -17.72 15.00 9.14
CA LEU A 257 -17.23 14.11 10.21
C LEU A 257 -15.71 14.21 10.39
N VAL A 258 -14.96 14.08 9.29
CA VAL A 258 -13.49 14.08 9.35
C VAL A 258 -12.95 15.45 9.79
N ASN A 259 -13.60 16.55 9.39
CA ASN A 259 -13.21 17.90 9.78
C ASN A 259 -13.46 18.20 11.27
N GLN A 260 -14.34 17.46 11.94
CA GLN A 260 -14.54 17.58 13.39
C GLN A 260 -13.43 16.93 14.21
N ILE A 261 -12.57 16.12 13.57
CA ILE A 261 -11.49 15.40 14.24
C ILE A 261 -10.24 16.29 14.27
N PRO A 262 -9.66 16.57 15.46
CA PRO A 262 -8.49 17.43 15.59
C PRO A 262 -7.33 16.95 14.72
N GLY A 263 -6.93 17.79 13.75
CA GLY A 263 -5.87 17.47 12.79
C GLY A 263 -6.12 16.20 11.96
N ARG A 264 -7.37 15.73 11.91
CA ARG A 264 -7.79 14.46 11.28
C ARG A 264 -7.05 13.23 11.84
N LYS A 265 -6.55 13.34 13.07
CA LYS A 265 -5.77 12.30 13.77
C LYS A 265 -6.67 11.47 14.68
N TYR A 266 -6.75 10.18 14.39
CA TYR A 266 -7.50 9.20 15.17
C TYR A 266 -6.54 8.49 16.13
N THR A 267 -6.80 8.62 17.44
CA THR A 267 -6.01 8.02 18.52
C THR A 267 -6.67 6.78 19.09
#